data_AF-A0A9D2GFP0-F1
#
_entry.id   AF-A0A9D2GFP0-F1
#
_cell.length_a   1.000
_cell.length_b   1.000
_cell.length_c   1.000
_cell.angle_alpha   90.00
_cell.angle_beta   90.00
_cell.angle_gamma   90.00
#
_symmetry.space_group_name_H-M   'P 1'
#
loop_
_entity.id
_entity.type
_entity.pdbx_description
1 polymer ?
#
loop_
_entity_poly.entity_id
_entity_poly.type
_entity_poly.pdbx_seq_one_letter_code
_entity_poly.pdbx_strand_id
1 'polypeptide(L)'
;MTAALNTQVTKTSSEWVTDNPILGKDIIGVEITPGNTLRYKRGDGITTWDGLNYIDIAGDYITAETDPTVPAWAKKTSKPTYTASEVGAAPLSHANDADIHVSTAEKSNWNAKLPSTLPPGSGVTFQTSGTSNGRLFTLQEVPDWVGWTLNAQFTSNGWVLDDPTKYGWFLKLDSRSIMTEYSVYLIPTGAGAHTDEYAVFTVKADGTCTVNGENVVLASDIASLQSHIKNGDIHVTVTDKTNWNNKANSDHVHSASDITTGILSVPRGGSGKSSWTANRILYPSSPTVFEQLPFPTVNGSFLRQGTSGAPYWTSPDDVRGVIRSVLRYARTSNQSMTSSSATKISLTSRTEIDDSGILAVSSNGIKVSKTGYYNISAQIIFSA
;
A
#
# COMPACT_ATOMS: atom_id res chain seq x y z
N MET A 1 -59.62 -75.31 41.56
CA MET A 1 -60.91 -75.88 41.96
C MET A 1 -61.98 -75.16 41.16
N THR A 2 -62.70 -75.89 40.33
CA THR A 2 -63.69 -75.42 39.35
C THR A 2 -64.78 -74.58 40.03
N ALA A 3 -65.07 -73.42 39.46
CA ALA A 3 -66.10 -72.48 39.92
C ALA A 3 -67.50 -73.09 39.81
N ALA A 4 -68.29 -72.99 40.87
CA ALA A 4 -69.74 -72.88 40.72
C ALA A 4 -70.05 -71.37 40.66
N LEU A 5 -70.54 -70.90 39.52
CA LEU A 5 -71.18 -69.59 39.44
C LEU A 5 -72.34 -69.59 40.44
N ASN A 6 -72.16 -68.95 41.59
CA ASN A 6 -73.22 -68.72 42.56
C ASN A 6 -74.29 -67.86 41.89
N THR A 7 -75.29 -68.53 41.33
CA THR A 7 -76.41 -67.91 40.64
C THR A 7 -77.30 -67.30 41.71
N GLN A 8 -77.06 -66.03 42.03
CA GLN A 8 -77.82 -65.34 43.06
C GLN A 8 -79.24 -65.10 42.54
N VAL A 9 -80.24 -65.50 43.33
CA VAL A 9 -81.65 -65.19 43.03
C VAL A 9 -82.09 -64.07 43.96
N THR A 10 -82.71 -63.03 43.42
CA THR A 10 -83.16 -61.87 44.21
C THR A 10 -84.64 -61.64 43.99
N LYS A 11 -85.41 -61.53 45.07
CA LYS A 11 -86.84 -61.18 45.07
C LYS A 11 -87.17 -60.32 46.30
N THR A 12 -88.32 -59.68 46.30
CA THR A 12 -88.84 -58.99 47.49
C THR A 12 -89.29 -59.99 48.56
N SER A 13 -89.33 -59.58 49.83
CA SER A 13 -89.82 -60.43 50.93
C SER A 13 -91.17 -61.08 50.65
N SER A 14 -92.12 -60.30 50.11
CA SER A 14 -93.46 -60.79 49.80
C SER A 14 -93.44 -61.88 48.71
N GLU A 15 -92.59 -61.73 47.70
CA GLU A 15 -92.46 -62.71 46.62
C GLU A 15 -91.78 -64.00 47.13
N TRP A 16 -90.74 -63.87 47.96
CA TRP A 16 -90.08 -65.03 48.55
C TRP A 16 -91.00 -65.85 49.44
N VAL A 17 -91.81 -65.20 50.28
CA VAL A 17 -92.77 -65.88 51.16
C VAL A 17 -93.94 -66.47 50.38
N THR A 18 -94.42 -65.79 49.33
CA THR A 18 -95.55 -66.29 48.52
C THR A 18 -95.15 -67.52 47.70
N ASP A 19 -94.00 -67.48 47.02
CA ASP A 19 -93.52 -68.61 46.23
C ASP A 19 -92.94 -69.73 47.11
N ASN A 20 -92.37 -69.36 48.26
CA ASN A 20 -91.65 -70.18 49.23
C ASN A 20 -90.84 -71.35 48.61
N PRO A 21 -89.96 -71.09 47.64
CA PRO A 21 -89.29 -72.15 46.90
C PRO A 21 -88.18 -72.80 47.75
N ILE A 22 -87.82 -74.04 47.41
CA ILE A 22 -86.58 -74.67 47.87
C ILE A 22 -85.44 -74.18 46.97
N LEU A 23 -84.46 -73.49 47.55
CA LEU A 23 -83.28 -73.07 46.82
C LEU A 23 -82.27 -74.22 46.74
N GLY A 24 -81.68 -74.41 45.55
CA GLY A 24 -80.60 -75.37 45.34
C GLY A 24 -79.46 -75.18 46.34
N LYS A 25 -78.75 -76.26 46.68
CA LYS A 25 -77.66 -76.21 47.65
C LYS A 25 -76.61 -75.17 47.24
N ASP A 26 -76.20 -74.36 48.21
CA ASP A 26 -75.21 -73.29 48.10
C ASP A 26 -75.60 -72.08 47.22
N ILE A 27 -76.82 -72.08 46.66
CA ILE A 27 -77.40 -70.90 46.01
C ILE A 27 -77.72 -69.83 47.06
N ILE A 28 -77.27 -68.60 46.82
CA ILE A 28 -77.60 -67.47 47.68
C ILE A 28 -78.91 -66.83 47.20
N GLY A 29 -79.94 -66.92 48.02
CA GLY A 29 -81.16 -66.15 47.83
C GLY A 29 -81.06 -64.82 48.58
N VAL A 30 -81.46 -63.76 47.90
CA VAL A 30 -81.39 -62.40 48.41
C VAL A 30 -82.78 -61.82 48.50
N GLU A 31 -83.12 -61.45 49.71
CA GLU A 31 -84.40 -60.88 50.04
C GLU A 31 -84.26 -59.37 50.18
N ILE A 32 -85.00 -58.67 49.34
CA ILE A 32 -85.21 -57.23 49.46
C ILE A 32 -86.39 -57.04 50.42
N THR A 33 -86.07 -56.64 51.65
CA THR A 33 -87.12 -56.33 52.64
C THR A 33 -87.92 -55.09 52.25
N PRO A 34 -89.16 -54.89 52.74
CA PRO A 34 -89.96 -53.70 52.41
C PRO A 34 -89.27 -52.35 52.73
N GLY A 35 -88.27 -52.35 53.62
CA GLY A 35 -87.39 -51.21 53.91
C GLY A 35 -86.13 -51.12 53.05
N ASN A 36 -86.06 -51.83 51.93
CA ASN A 36 -84.94 -51.88 50.98
C ASN A 36 -83.60 -52.39 51.54
N THR A 37 -83.60 -53.09 52.68
CA THR A 37 -82.40 -53.76 53.22
C THR A 37 -82.29 -55.17 52.64
N LEU A 38 -81.09 -55.51 52.16
CA LEU A 38 -80.80 -56.85 51.62
C LEU A 38 -80.44 -57.80 52.75
N ARG A 39 -81.09 -58.97 52.77
CA ARG A 39 -80.70 -60.09 53.62
C ARG A 39 -80.44 -61.33 52.77
N TYR A 40 -79.51 -62.16 53.22
CA TYR A 40 -79.01 -63.31 52.46
C TYR A 40 -79.30 -64.59 53.22
N LYS A 41 -79.88 -65.56 52.53
CA LYS A 41 -79.93 -66.96 53.00
C LYS A 41 -79.25 -67.85 51.98
N ARG A 42 -78.64 -68.94 52.45
CA ARG A 42 -78.04 -69.96 51.58
C ARG A 42 -78.98 -71.15 51.49
N GLY A 43 -79.37 -71.52 50.27
CA GLY A 43 -80.13 -72.74 49.99
C GLY A 43 -79.32 -73.98 50.38
N ASP A 44 -80.00 -74.99 50.90
CA ASP A 44 -79.42 -76.30 51.21
C ASP A 44 -79.88 -77.38 50.21
N GLY A 45 -80.73 -77.01 49.25
CA GLY A 45 -81.33 -77.91 48.25
C GLY A 45 -82.55 -78.67 48.72
N ILE A 46 -83.00 -78.47 49.96
CA ILE A 46 -84.05 -79.30 50.60
C ILE A 46 -85.09 -78.44 51.33
N THR A 47 -84.66 -77.41 52.06
CA THR A 47 -85.54 -76.57 52.89
C THR A 47 -86.10 -75.40 52.08
N THR A 48 -87.39 -75.09 52.27
CA THR A 48 -88.02 -73.93 51.63
C THR A 48 -87.48 -72.62 52.21
N TRP A 49 -87.60 -71.53 51.45
CA TRP A 49 -87.06 -70.21 51.81
C TRP A 49 -87.36 -69.78 53.26
N ASP A 50 -88.60 -69.96 53.73
CA ASP A 50 -89.00 -69.54 55.07
C ASP A 50 -88.29 -70.33 56.19
N GLY A 51 -87.93 -71.59 55.92
CA GLY A 51 -87.22 -72.45 56.87
C GLY A 51 -85.71 -72.23 56.92
N LEU A 52 -85.13 -71.50 55.95
CA LEU A 52 -83.69 -71.20 55.94
C LEU A 52 -83.34 -70.07 56.91
N ASN A 53 -82.12 -70.10 57.45
CA ASN A 53 -81.57 -69.05 58.32
C ASN A 53 -80.78 -68.00 57.52
N TYR A 54 -80.72 -66.77 58.04
CA TYR A 54 -79.88 -65.72 57.47
C TYR A 54 -78.39 -65.93 57.79
N ILE A 55 -77.53 -65.46 56.90
CA ILE A 55 -76.08 -65.43 57.09
C ILE A 55 -75.71 -64.06 57.68
N ASP A 56 -75.45 -63.99 58.98
CA ASP A 56 -74.88 -62.79 59.62
C ASP A 56 -73.34 -62.89 59.68
N ILE A 57 -72.63 -61.81 59.31
CA ILE A 57 -71.16 -61.76 59.19
C ILE A 57 -70.56 -61.05 60.42
N ALA A 58 -70.04 -61.80 61.40
CA ALA A 58 -69.05 -61.34 62.38
C ALA A 58 -68.43 -62.53 63.14
N GLY A 59 -67.12 -62.81 62.98
CA GLY A 59 -66.46 -63.75 63.92
C GLY A 59 -65.04 -64.28 63.68
N ASP A 60 -64.47 -64.34 62.47
CA ASP A 60 -63.21 -65.08 62.26
C ASP A 60 -61.99 -64.19 61.93
N TYR A 61 -61.25 -63.75 62.95
CA TYR A 61 -59.87 -63.26 62.79
C TYR A 61 -58.92 -63.94 63.80
N ILE A 62 -57.73 -64.31 63.35
CA ILE A 62 -56.73 -65.10 64.08
C ILE A 62 -56.06 -64.22 65.16
N THR A 63 -56.06 -64.65 66.43
CA THR A 63 -55.55 -63.87 67.58
C THR A 63 -54.15 -64.27 68.05
N ALA A 64 -53.51 -65.26 67.43
CA ALA A 64 -52.14 -65.69 67.74
C ALA A 64 -51.46 -66.36 66.53
N GLU A 65 -50.17 -66.10 66.34
CA GLU A 65 -49.35 -66.68 65.26
C GLU A 65 -48.86 -68.09 65.62
N THR A 66 -49.15 -69.08 64.77
CA THR A 66 -48.87 -70.50 65.03
C THR A 66 -47.79 -71.11 64.12
N ASP A 67 -47.27 -70.40 63.12
CA ASP A 67 -46.28 -70.94 62.19
C ASP A 67 -44.97 -71.35 62.90
N PRO A 68 -44.58 -72.65 62.88
CA PRO A 68 -43.36 -73.13 63.53
C PRO A 68 -42.08 -72.67 62.84
N THR A 69 -42.13 -72.21 61.59
CA THR A 69 -40.96 -71.76 60.81
C THR A 69 -40.46 -70.38 61.24
N VAL A 70 -41.32 -69.58 61.88
CA VAL A 70 -40.92 -68.27 62.41
C VAL A 70 -40.03 -68.45 63.64
N PRO A 71 -38.78 -67.94 63.65
CA PRO A 71 -37.86 -68.10 64.76
C PRO A 71 -38.39 -67.51 66.07
N ALA A 72 -38.08 -68.15 67.20
CA ALA A 72 -38.58 -67.74 68.51
C ALA A 72 -38.26 -66.27 68.87
N TRP A 73 -37.13 -65.73 68.41
CA TRP A 73 -36.76 -64.32 68.62
C TRP A 73 -37.63 -63.34 67.81
N ALA A 74 -38.13 -63.77 66.64
CA ALA A 74 -38.99 -62.95 65.80
C ALA A 74 -40.40 -62.81 66.41
N LYS A 75 -40.84 -63.84 67.17
CA LYS A 75 -42.12 -63.91 67.89
C LYS A 75 -42.17 -63.09 69.19
N LYS A 76 -41.04 -62.61 69.70
CA LYS A 76 -40.99 -61.78 70.92
C LYS A 76 -41.43 -60.34 70.60
N THR A 77 -42.21 -59.74 71.50
CA THR A 77 -42.73 -58.36 71.40
C THR A 77 -41.60 -57.32 71.39
N SER A 78 -40.51 -57.60 72.10
CA SER A 78 -39.32 -56.74 72.17
C SER A 78 -38.15 -57.40 71.49
N LYS A 79 -37.51 -56.69 70.56
CA LYS A 79 -36.29 -57.14 69.89
C LYS A 79 -35.07 -56.99 70.81
N PRO A 80 -34.01 -57.79 70.63
CA PRO A 80 -32.76 -57.59 71.36
C PRO A 80 -32.13 -56.24 71.02
N THR A 81 -31.48 -55.60 71.98
CA THR A 81 -30.60 -54.46 71.72
C THR A 81 -29.30 -54.98 71.14
N TYR A 82 -28.93 -54.57 69.93
CA TYR A 82 -27.63 -54.89 69.35
C TYR A 82 -26.61 -53.81 69.70
N THR A 83 -25.39 -54.22 70.01
CA THR A 83 -24.24 -53.33 70.19
C THR A 83 -23.67 -52.92 68.83
N ALA A 84 -22.97 -51.78 68.76
CA ALA A 84 -22.36 -51.29 67.54
C ALA A 84 -21.39 -52.33 66.92
N SER A 85 -20.67 -53.08 67.78
CA SER A 85 -19.81 -54.18 67.39
C SER A 85 -20.55 -55.34 66.70
N GLU A 86 -21.79 -55.63 67.07
CA GLU A 86 -22.55 -56.76 66.54
C GLU A 86 -23.12 -56.49 65.14
N VAL A 87 -23.32 -55.21 64.79
CA VAL A 87 -23.93 -54.81 63.50
C VAL A 87 -22.95 -54.08 62.57
N GLY A 88 -21.66 -54.04 62.92
CA GLY A 88 -20.65 -53.31 62.14
C GLY A 88 -20.87 -51.79 62.12
N ALA A 89 -21.61 -51.26 63.10
CA ALA A 89 -21.77 -49.82 63.27
C ALA A 89 -20.55 -49.25 63.98
N ALA A 90 -20.19 -48.03 63.60
CA ALA A 90 -19.07 -47.31 64.17
C ALA A 90 -19.37 -46.96 65.65
N PRO A 91 -18.45 -47.15 66.62
CA PRO A 91 -18.67 -46.84 68.05
C PRO A 91 -19.12 -45.39 68.33
N LEU A 92 -19.89 -45.18 69.42
CA LEU A 92 -20.50 -43.88 69.74
C LEU A 92 -19.52 -42.70 69.91
N SER A 93 -18.22 -42.97 70.06
CA SER A 93 -17.15 -41.98 70.27
C SER A 93 -16.60 -41.34 68.99
N HIS A 94 -17.26 -41.48 67.84
CA HIS A 94 -16.84 -40.84 66.58
C HIS A 94 -17.16 -39.33 66.48
N ALA A 95 -17.50 -38.65 67.58
CA ALA A 95 -17.86 -37.23 67.56
C ALA A 95 -16.67 -36.26 67.49
N ASN A 96 -15.43 -36.76 67.59
CA ASN A 96 -14.23 -35.92 67.70
C ASN A 96 -12.97 -36.61 67.14
N ASP A 97 -13.15 -37.54 66.22
CA ASP A 97 -12.03 -38.07 65.45
C ASP A 97 -11.76 -37.12 64.27
N ALA A 98 -10.77 -36.25 64.43
CA ALA A 98 -10.33 -35.35 63.37
C ALA A 98 -9.50 -36.08 62.30
N ASP A 99 -9.20 -37.38 62.50
CA ASP A 99 -8.27 -38.19 61.71
C ASP A 99 -8.98 -39.30 60.89
N ILE A 100 -10.31 -39.28 60.74
CA ILE A 100 -11.04 -40.39 60.06
C ILE A 100 -10.81 -40.47 58.54
N HIS A 101 -10.14 -39.49 57.94
CA HIS A 101 -9.83 -39.49 56.50
C HIS A 101 -8.37 -39.24 56.16
N VAL A 102 -7.61 -38.63 57.07
CA VAL A 102 -6.19 -38.28 56.89
C VAL A 102 -5.57 -38.28 58.29
N SER A 103 -4.62 -39.17 58.55
CA SER A 103 -3.90 -39.20 59.83
C SER A 103 -3.12 -37.91 60.06
N THR A 104 -2.82 -37.59 61.33
CA THR A 104 -1.91 -36.48 61.68
C THR A 104 -0.58 -36.54 60.92
N ALA A 105 -0.04 -37.74 60.65
CA ALA A 105 1.17 -37.93 59.86
C ALA A 105 0.97 -37.65 58.37
N GLU A 106 -0.13 -38.11 57.78
CA GLU A 106 -0.49 -37.80 56.39
C GLU A 106 -0.78 -36.31 56.20
N LYS A 107 -1.43 -35.66 57.18
CA LYS A 107 -1.67 -34.22 57.22
C LYS A 107 -0.35 -33.44 57.33
N SER A 108 0.58 -33.92 58.16
CA SER A 108 1.93 -33.37 58.24
C SER A 108 2.68 -33.51 56.90
N ASN A 109 2.58 -34.67 56.25
CA ASN A 109 3.20 -34.92 54.94
C ASN A 109 2.56 -34.09 53.81
N TRP A 110 1.23 -33.89 53.84
CA TRP A 110 0.52 -33.04 52.88
C TRP A 110 0.85 -31.56 53.08
N ASN A 111 0.88 -31.12 54.33
CA ASN A 111 1.32 -29.77 54.69
C ASN A 111 2.81 -29.56 54.41
N ALA A 112 3.65 -30.61 54.43
CA ALA A 112 5.05 -30.51 54.04
C ALA A 112 5.25 -30.42 52.51
N LYS A 113 4.26 -30.85 51.69
CA LYS A 113 4.28 -30.65 50.24
C LYS A 113 4.06 -29.19 49.83
N LEU A 114 3.52 -28.36 50.73
CA LEU A 114 3.34 -26.92 50.54
C LEU A 114 4.15 -26.19 51.63
N PRO A 115 5.33 -25.60 51.33
CA PRO A 115 6.16 -25.01 52.38
C PRO A 115 5.36 -23.96 53.18
N SER A 116 5.35 -24.10 54.52
CA SER A 116 4.60 -23.25 55.47
C SER A 116 5.04 -21.79 55.47
N THR A 117 6.15 -21.50 54.79
CA THR A 117 6.54 -20.18 54.35
C THR A 117 6.98 -20.29 52.90
N LEU A 118 6.12 -19.81 52.01
CA LEU A 118 6.46 -19.49 50.64
C LEU A 118 7.64 -18.48 50.67
N PRO A 119 8.81 -18.77 50.06
CA PRO A 119 9.93 -17.83 50.01
C PRO A 119 9.48 -16.46 49.44
N PRO A 120 10.13 -15.34 49.82
CA PRO A 120 9.84 -14.03 49.22
C PRO A 120 9.85 -14.13 47.69
N GLY A 121 8.73 -13.77 47.04
CA GLY A 121 8.55 -13.92 45.59
C GLY A 121 7.99 -15.26 45.13
N SER A 122 7.04 -15.82 45.88
CA SER A 122 6.47 -17.12 45.57
C SER A 122 5.61 -17.11 44.32
N GLY A 123 6.19 -17.73 43.30
CA GLY A 123 5.59 -17.96 42.01
C GLY A 123 5.26 -19.41 41.74
N VAL A 124 4.56 -19.66 40.64
CA VAL A 124 4.42 -21.02 40.11
C VAL A 124 5.76 -21.42 39.50
N THR A 125 6.39 -22.47 40.05
CA THR A 125 7.64 -23.03 39.53
C THR A 125 7.35 -24.29 38.72
N PHE A 126 7.89 -24.35 37.52
CA PHE A 126 7.84 -25.49 36.62
C PHE A 126 9.26 -26.04 36.45
N GLN A 127 9.48 -27.30 36.82
CA GLN A 127 10.73 -27.96 36.50
C GLN A 127 10.79 -28.21 35.00
N THR A 128 11.88 -27.82 34.35
CA THR A 128 12.11 -28.23 32.96
C THR A 128 12.60 -29.67 32.92
N SER A 129 12.69 -30.29 31.75
CA SER A 129 13.30 -31.62 31.61
C SER A 129 14.82 -31.64 31.88
N GLY A 130 15.43 -30.50 32.24
CA GLY A 130 16.84 -30.36 32.56
C GLY A 130 17.09 -29.70 33.92
N THR A 131 18.28 -29.16 34.11
CA THR A 131 18.76 -28.50 35.34
C THR A 131 18.14 -27.13 35.62
N SER A 132 17.39 -26.59 34.66
CA SER A 132 16.81 -25.25 34.73
C SER A 132 15.36 -25.28 35.21
N ASN A 133 14.90 -24.20 35.84
CA ASN A 133 13.49 -24.06 36.22
C ASN A 133 12.85 -22.85 35.52
N GLY A 134 11.56 -22.97 35.20
CA GLY A 134 10.72 -21.85 34.80
C GLY A 134 9.92 -21.32 35.98
N ARG A 135 9.79 -20.00 36.15
CA ARG A 135 9.07 -19.41 37.30
C ARG A 135 8.19 -18.24 36.89
N LEU A 136 6.92 -18.22 37.26
CA LEU A 136 6.04 -17.04 37.16
C LEU A 136 5.86 -16.44 38.56
N PHE A 137 6.36 -15.24 38.82
CA PHE A 137 6.44 -14.67 40.17
C PHE A 137 6.26 -13.15 40.18
N THR A 138 6.01 -12.61 41.37
CA THR A 138 6.10 -11.18 41.69
C THR A 138 7.29 -10.97 42.63
N LEU A 139 7.91 -9.80 42.64
CA LEU A 139 8.95 -9.46 43.61
C LEU A 139 8.29 -8.68 44.74
N GLN A 140 8.52 -9.13 45.97
CA GLN A 140 7.88 -8.55 47.16
C GLN A 140 8.17 -7.06 47.35
N GLU A 141 9.29 -6.58 46.81
CA GLU A 141 9.76 -5.19 46.94
C GLU A 141 9.47 -4.34 45.70
N VAL A 142 8.88 -4.93 44.66
CA VAL A 142 8.61 -4.26 43.39
C VAL A 142 7.10 -4.29 43.11
N PRO A 143 6.34 -3.26 43.54
CA PRO A 143 4.91 -3.19 43.26
C PRO A 143 4.65 -3.06 41.76
N ASP A 144 3.46 -3.51 41.32
CA ASP A 144 2.98 -3.37 39.93
C ASP A 144 3.88 -4.03 38.88
N TRP A 145 4.51 -5.14 39.25
CA TRP A 145 5.41 -5.91 38.41
C TRP A 145 5.15 -7.41 38.49
N VAL A 146 5.10 -8.05 37.31
CA VAL A 146 5.06 -9.51 37.16
C VAL A 146 6.22 -9.95 36.29
N GLY A 147 6.93 -10.98 36.75
CA GLY A 147 8.08 -11.56 36.06
C GLY A 147 7.85 -13.02 35.69
N TRP A 148 8.43 -13.44 34.56
CA TRP A 148 8.59 -14.85 34.21
C TRP A 148 10.06 -15.13 33.90
N THR A 149 10.69 -16.09 34.59
CA THR A 149 12.06 -16.52 34.29
C THR A 149 12.13 -17.93 33.70
N LEU A 150 13.25 -18.18 33.01
CA LEU A 150 13.76 -19.50 32.67
C LEU A 150 15.24 -19.56 33.04
N ASN A 151 15.64 -20.61 33.75
CA ASN A 151 17.02 -20.82 34.23
C ASN A 151 17.54 -19.68 35.14
N ALA A 152 16.66 -18.89 35.75
CA ALA A 152 17.06 -17.76 36.57
C ALA A 152 16.11 -17.55 37.74
N GLN A 153 16.66 -17.01 38.83
CA GLN A 153 15.95 -16.59 40.02
C GLN A 153 16.53 -15.26 40.51
N PHE A 154 15.66 -14.31 40.86
CA PHE A 154 16.11 -13.06 41.45
C PHE A 154 16.36 -13.24 42.95
N THR A 155 17.46 -12.66 43.43
CA THR A 155 17.83 -12.62 44.85
C THR A 155 18.08 -11.17 45.27
N SER A 156 18.32 -10.91 46.56
CA SER A 156 18.69 -9.58 47.03
C SER A 156 19.96 -9.01 46.38
N ASN A 157 20.80 -9.87 45.82
CA ASN A 157 22.10 -9.50 45.25
C ASN A 157 22.10 -9.49 43.71
N GLY A 158 20.96 -9.73 43.06
CA GLY A 158 20.84 -9.82 41.60
C GLY A 158 20.30 -11.17 41.12
N TRP A 159 20.40 -11.42 39.81
CA TRP A 159 19.92 -12.63 39.18
C TRP A 159 20.90 -13.79 39.34
N VAL A 160 20.43 -14.96 39.77
CA VAL A 160 21.24 -16.17 39.91
C VAL A 160 20.68 -17.23 38.97
N LEU A 161 21.56 -17.94 38.27
CA LEU A 161 21.17 -19.01 37.35
C LEU A 161 20.98 -20.34 38.08
N ASP A 162 19.97 -21.12 37.68
CA ASP A 162 19.78 -22.49 38.17
C ASP A 162 20.94 -23.39 37.67
N ASP A 163 21.30 -23.21 36.40
CA ASP A 163 22.44 -23.83 35.73
C ASP A 163 23.37 -22.74 35.19
N PRO A 164 24.57 -22.55 35.79
CA PRO A 164 25.49 -21.48 35.41
C PRO A 164 26.11 -21.68 34.02
N THR A 165 25.94 -22.86 33.40
CA THR A 165 26.47 -23.17 32.07
C THR A 165 25.55 -22.75 30.93
N LYS A 166 24.35 -22.25 31.23
CA LYS A 166 23.32 -21.89 30.24
C LYS A 166 22.84 -20.47 30.47
N TYR A 167 22.38 -19.83 29.40
CA TYR A 167 21.79 -18.49 29.53
C TYR A 167 20.53 -18.52 30.39
N GLY A 168 20.34 -17.48 31.18
CA GLY A 168 19.08 -17.19 31.84
C GLY A 168 18.22 -16.26 31.00
N TRP A 169 16.91 -16.32 31.20
CA TRP A 169 15.97 -15.40 30.58
C TRP A 169 15.02 -14.89 31.63
N PHE A 170 14.64 -13.62 31.52
CA PHE A 170 13.47 -13.12 32.22
C PHE A 170 12.64 -12.18 31.36
N LEU A 171 11.34 -12.37 31.41
CA LEU A 171 10.32 -11.49 30.90
C LEU A 171 9.80 -10.65 32.05
N LYS A 172 9.58 -9.37 31.77
CA LYS A 172 9.15 -8.34 32.72
C LYS A 172 7.92 -7.62 32.16
N LEU A 173 6.83 -7.65 32.92
CA LEU A 173 5.67 -6.76 32.77
C LEU A 173 5.70 -5.75 33.90
N ASP A 174 5.92 -4.48 33.60
CA ASP A 174 6.07 -3.42 34.59
C ASP A 174 5.13 -2.27 34.26
N SER A 175 4.22 -1.97 35.17
CA SER A 175 3.26 -0.87 35.02
C SER A 175 3.54 0.29 35.97
N ARG A 176 4.71 0.34 36.61
CA ARG A 176 5.10 1.48 37.45
C ARG A 176 5.25 2.73 36.59
N SER A 177 4.91 3.88 37.17
CA SER A 177 4.95 5.19 36.46
C SER A 177 6.34 5.59 35.96
N ILE A 178 7.39 5.09 36.62
CA ILE A 178 8.79 5.34 36.26
C ILE A 178 9.32 4.39 35.17
N MET A 179 8.66 3.24 34.97
CA MET A 179 9.09 2.15 34.10
C MET A 179 7.85 1.40 33.59
N THR A 180 7.11 2.00 32.66
CA THR A 180 5.95 1.35 32.04
C THR A 180 6.39 0.63 30.77
N GLU A 181 6.74 -0.64 30.90
CA GLU A 181 7.35 -1.42 29.82
C GLU A 181 7.03 -2.93 29.88
N TYR A 182 6.98 -3.53 28.69
CA TYR A 182 7.11 -4.96 28.44
C TYR A 182 8.54 -5.22 27.97
N SER A 183 9.30 -6.07 28.65
CA SER A 183 10.70 -6.34 28.29
C SER A 183 11.07 -7.82 28.41
N VAL A 184 11.95 -8.29 27.53
CA VAL A 184 12.59 -9.60 27.58
C VAL A 184 14.09 -9.38 27.69
N TYR A 185 14.67 -9.96 28.73
CA TYR A 185 16.09 -9.84 29.07
C TYR A 185 16.80 -11.18 28.95
N LEU A 186 18.07 -11.10 28.57
CA LEU A 186 19.02 -12.20 28.64
C LEU A 186 19.96 -12.00 29.82
N ILE A 187 20.23 -13.09 30.53
CA ILE A 187 21.26 -13.18 31.57
C ILE A 187 22.38 -14.06 30.99
N PRO A 188 23.61 -13.53 30.81
CA PRO A 188 24.76 -14.30 30.34
C PRO A 188 25.05 -15.53 31.22
N THR A 189 25.75 -16.54 30.68
CA THR A 189 26.19 -17.69 31.47
C THR A 189 27.21 -17.28 32.54
N GLY A 190 27.10 -17.79 33.76
CA GLY A 190 28.04 -17.48 34.84
C GLY A 190 27.61 -18.04 36.18
N ALA A 191 28.56 -18.15 37.11
CA ALA A 191 28.27 -18.50 38.49
C ALA A 191 28.15 -17.24 39.35
N GLY A 192 27.28 -17.26 40.36
CA GLY A 192 27.05 -16.14 41.25
C GLY A 192 25.87 -15.25 40.82
N ALA A 193 25.77 -14.08 41.44
CA ALA A 193 24.77 -13.08 41.08
C ALA A 193 25.25 -12.26 39.88
N HIS A 194 24.40 -12.16 38.88
CA HIS A 194 24.58 -11.35 37.69
C HIS A 194 24.17 -9.91 37.95
N THR A 195 24.83 -9.02 37.20
CA THR A 195 24.51 -7.57 37.10
C THR A 195 24.68 -7.07 35.66
N ASP A 196 24.93 -7.99 34.74
CA ASP A 196 25.26 -7.80 33.33
C ASP A 196 24.10 -8.25 32.42
N GLU A 197 22.88 -8.23 32.94
CA GLU A 197 21.69 -8.55 32.18
C GLU A 197 21.38 -7.45 31.16
N TYR A 198 20.90 -7.83 29.98
CA TYR A 198 20.57 -6.85 28.95
C TYR A 198 19.24 -7.17 28.26
N ALA A 199 18.52 -6.10 27.89
CA ALA A 199 17.25 -6.21 27.19
C ALA A 199 17.50 -6.62 25.73
N VAL A 200 16.89 -7.73 25.33
CA VAL A 200 16.88 -8.22 23.94
C VAL A 200 15.70 -7.64 23.19
N PHE A 201 14.59 -7.40 23.88
CA PHE A 201 13.38 -6.80 23.32
C PHE A 201 12.68 -5.96 24.39
N THR A 202 12.29 -4.73 24.06
CA THR A 202 11.53 -3.87 24.96
C THR A 202 10.48 -3.10 24.19
N VAL A 203 9.27 -3.01 24.74
CA VAL A 203 8.19 -2.13 24.29
C VAL A 203 7.77 -1.26 25.46
N LYS A 204 7.80 0.05 25.29
CA LYS A 204 7.42 1.02 26.32
C LYS A 204 6.03 1.60 26.07
N ALA A 205 5.43 2.19 27.09
CA ALA A 205 4.11 2.83 27.00
C ALA A 205 4.05 4.02 26.02
N ASP A 206 5.19 4.65 25.72
CA ASP A 206 5.29 5.71 24.70
C ASP A 206 5.25 5.16 23.26
N GLY A 207 5.14 3.85 23.08
CA GLY A 207 5.12 3.17 21.79
C GLY A 207 6.49 2.86 21.21
N THR A 208 7.58 3.21 21.90
CA THR A 208 8.93 2.85 21.47
C THR A 208 9.18 1.35 21.63
N CYS A 209 9.86 0.79 20.63
CA CYS A 209 10.26 -0.61 20.59
C CYS A 209 11.75 -0.70 20.31
N THR A 210 12.47 -1.51 21.08
CA THR A 210 13.90 -1.77 20.88
C THR A 210 14.18 -3.25 20.77
N VAL A 211 15.18 -3.60 19.96
CA VAL A 211 15.75 -4.96 19.85
C VAL A 211 17.25 -4.86 20.04
N ASN A 212 17.81 -5.60 21.00
CA ASN A 212 19.22 -5.53 21.39
C ASN A 212 19.71 -4.10 21.69
N GLY A 213 18.85 -3.27 22.27
CA GLY A 213 19.14 -1.86 22.57
C GLY A 213 19.00 -0.90 21.38
N GLU A 214 18.77 -1.40 20.16
CA GLU A 214 18.56 -0.58 18.97
C GLU A 214 17.08 -0.26 18.77
N ASN A 215 16.77 0.98 18.38
CA ASN A 215 15.40 1.37 18.05
C ASN A 215 14.92 0.58 16.83
N VAL A 216 13.80 -0.12 16.97
CA VAL A 216 13.08 -0.66 15.83
C VAL A 216 12.34 0.51 15.20
N VAL A 217 12.71 0.87 13.97
CA VAL A 217 12.07 1.93 13.19
C VAL A 217 10.56 1.74 13.23
N LEU A 218 9.85 2.65 13.89
CA LEU A 218 8.40 2.59 14.01
C LEU A 218 7.77 3.01 12.67
N ALA A 219 6.55 2.58 12.40
CA ALA A 219 5.84 2.88 11.15
C ALA A 219 5.77 4.39 10.81
N SER A 220 5.83 5.27 11.82
CA SER A 220 5.88 6.73 11.65
C SER A 220 7.16 7.22 10.95
N ASP A 221 8.30 6.60 11.25
CA ASP A 221 9.59 6.96 10.66
C ASP A 221 9.67 6.43 9.23
N ILE A 222 9.04 5.29 8.95
CA ILE A 222 8.83 4.79 7.59
C ILE A 222 7.95 5.76 6.80
N ALA A 223 6.87 6.28 7.39
CA ALA A 223 6.00 7.25 6.71
C ALA A 223 6.73 8.56 6.41
N SER A 224 7.53 9.08 7.37
CA SER A 224 8.37 10.26 7.18
C SER A 224 9.44 10.04 6.10
N LEU A 225 10.13 8.90 6.13
CA LEU A 225 11.11 8.52 5.12
C LEU A 225 10.47 8.36 3.73
N GLN A 226 9.31 7.69 3.66
CA GLN A 226 8.55 7.56 2.41
C GLN A 226 8.08 8.93 1.89
N SER A 227 7.66 9.83 2.78
CA SER A 227 7.31 11.21 2.41
C SER A 227 8.52 11.95 1.87
N HIS A 228 9.68 11.83 2.53
CA HIS A 228 10.93 12.44 2.08
C HIS A 228 11.39 11.91 0.72
N ILE A 229 11.44 10.59 0.54
CA ILE A 229 11.86 9.94 -0.73
C ILE A 229 10.91 10.27 -1.88
N LYS A 230 9.60 10.42 -1.61
CA LYS A 230 8.61 10.81 -2.61
C LYS A 230 8.60 12.31 -2.89
N ASN A 231 9.27 13.12 -2.07
CA ASN A 231 9.27 14.56 -2.22
C ASN A 231 10.31 14.98 -3.25
N GLY A 232 9.83 15.31 -4.46
CA GLY A 232 10.68 15.78 -5.55
C GLY A 232 11.28 17.17 -5.33
N ASP A 233 10.89 17.91 -4.29
CA ASP A 233 11.27 19.31 -4.04
C ASP A 233 12.30 19.50 -2.92
N ILE A 234 12.53 18.48 -2.07
CA ILE A 234 13.44 18.61 -0.92
C ILE A 234 14.92 18.62 -1.31
N HIS A 235 15.30 17.96 -2.41
CA HIS A 235 16.71 17.84 -2.81
C HIS A 235 17.17 18.88 -3.84
N VAL A 236 16.23 19.56 -4.50
CA VAL A 236 16.49 20.61 -5.48
C VAL A 236 15.39 21.64 -5.29
N THR A 237 15.76 22.86 -4.92
CA THR A 237 14.76 23.90 -4.64
C THR A 237 13.94 24.21 -5.90
N VAL A 238 12.72 24.73 -5.72
CA VAL A 238 11.91 25.26 -6.85
C VAL A 238 12.71 26.28 -7.66
N THR A 239 13.55 27.07 -6.98
CA THR A 239 14.49 28.02 -7.59
C THR A 239 15.52 27.32 -8.47
N ASP A 240 16.17 26.26 -7.98
CA ASP A 240 17.18 25.51 -8.75
C ASP A 240 16.56 24.84 -9.98
N LYS A 241 15.36 24.27 -9.86
CA LYS A 241 14.62 23.72 -11.00
C LYS A 241 14.30 24.80 -12.04
N THR A 242 13.86 25.97 -11.59
CA THR A 242 13.59 27.11 -12.48
C THR A 242 14.85 27.57 -13.19
N ASN A 243 15.98 27.61 -12.46
CA ASN A 243 17.28 27.97 -13.02
C ASN A 243 17.77 26.96 -14.07
N TRP A 244 17.48 25.67 -13.91
CA TRP A 244 17.85 24.64 -14.89
C TRP A 244 16.94 24.64 -16.11
N ASN A 245 15.63 24.75 -15.91
CA ASN A 245 14.65 24.72 -17.00
C ASN A 245 14.84 25.86 -18.01
N ASN A 246 15.48 26.96 -17.59
CA ASN A 246 15.75 28.12 -18.45
C ASN A 246 17.12 28.09 -19.12
N LYS A 247 17.93 27.05 -18.91
CA LYS A 247 19.22 26.91 -19.60
C LYS A 247 19.03 26.13 -20.90
N ALA A 248 19.38 26.77 -22.01
CA ALA A 248 19.53 26.06 -23.27
C ALA A 248 20.72 25.08 -23.18
N ASN A 249 20.63 23.96 -23.91
CA ASN A 249 21.73 23.02 -24.04
C ASN A 249 22.96 23.71 -24.66
N SER A 250 24.17 23.21 -24.32
CA SER A 250 25.44 23.74 -24.85
C SER A 250 25.45 23.78 -26.39
N ASP A 251 24.79 22.79 -27.01
CA ASP A 251 24.54 22.75 -28.44
C ASP A 251 23.02 22.84 -28.68
N HIS A 252 22.59 23.95 -29.25
CA HIS A 252 21.24 24.10 -29.80
C HIS A 252 21.31 24.88 -31.11
N VAL A 253 20.31 24.64 -31.96
CA VAL A 253 20.17 25.29 -33.26
C VAL A 253 18.98 26.23 -33.22
N HIS A 254 19.11 27.38 -33.88
CA HIS A 254 18.00 28.29 -34.13
C HIS A 254 17.55 28.14 -35.57
N SER A 255 16.25 28.04 -35.77
CA SER A 255 15.68 28.26 -37.10
C SER A 255 15.82 29.73 -37.47
N ALA A 256 15.81 30.06 -38.76
CA ALA A 256 15.87 31.46 -39.19
C ALA A 256 14.73 32.32 -38.60
N SER A 257 13.59 31.70 -38.27
CA SER A 257 12.45 32.32 -37.58
C SER A 257 12.75 32.79 -36.16
N ASP A 258 13.72 32.18 -35.49
CA ASP A 258 14.03 32.47 -34.09
C ASP A 258 14.87 33.75 -33.97
N ILE A 259 15.46 34.19 -35.08
CA ILE A 259 16.26 35.40 -35.17
C ILE A 259 15.33 36.58 -35.50
N THR A 260 14.60 37.08 -34.51
CA THR A 260 13.63 38.16 -34.70
C THR A 260 14.23 39.57 -34.59
N THR A 261 15.46 39.70 -34.06
CA THR A 261 16.15 40.98 -33.86
C THR A 261 17.67 40.82 -33.95
N GLY A 262 18.39 41.93 -34.11
CA GLY A 262 19.85 41.98 -34.11
C GLY A 262 20.47 42.20 -35.50
N ILE A 263 21.78 42.49 -35.53
CA ILE A 263 22.57 42.65 -36.76
C ILE A 263 23.36 41.35 -36.98
N LEU A 264 23.06 40.64 -38.06
CA LEU A 264 23.89 39.51 -38.49
C LEU A 264 25.16 40.02 -39.16
N SER A 265 26.31 39.45 -38.77
CA SER A 265 27.59 39.75 -39.41
C SER A 265 27.64 39.18 -40.83
N VAL A 266 28.46 39.79 -41.70
CA VAL A 266 28.61 39.34 -43.10
C VAL A 266 29.09 37.88 -43.21
N PRO A 267 30.03 37.37 -42.38
CA PRO A 267 30.40 35.95 -42.40
C PRO A 267 29.25 34.98 -42.12
N ARG A 268 28.16 35.44 -41.50
CA ARG A 268 26.94 34.66 -41.24
C ARG A 268 25.81 34.96 -42.25
N GLY A 269 26.15 35.50 -43.42
CA GLY A 269 25.19 35.88 -44.47
C GLY A 269 24.41 37.16 -44.19
N GLY A 270 24.75 37.90 -43.14
CA GLY A 270 24.14 39.18 -42.81
C GLY A 270 24.72 40.37 -43.57
N SER A 271 24.18 41.56 -43.32
CA SER A 271 24.65 42.83 -43.90
C SER A 271 25.71 43.54 -43.04
N GLY A 272 25.86 43.16 -41.77
CA GLY A 272 26.68 43.87 -40.79
C GLY A 272 26.17 45.28 -40.45
N LYS A 273 24.95 45.67 -40.86
CA LYS A 273 24.34 46.98 -40.56
C LYS A 273 22.86 46.85 -40.18
N SER A 274 22.41 47.70 -39.26
CA SER A 274 20.99 47.81 -38.88
C SER A 274 20.14 48.60 -39.87
N SER A 275 20.76 49.44 -40.71
CA SER A 275 20.07 50.26 -41.70
C SER A 275 20.99 50.68 -42.84
N TRP A 276 20.38 51.13 -43.94
CA TRP A 276 21.03 51.68 -45.12
C TRP A 276 20.48 53.07 -45.42
N THR A 277 21.25 53.92 -46.09
CA THR A 277 20.70 55.17 -46.61
C THR A 277 19.92 54.90 -47.90
N ALA A 278 18.73 55.48 -48.01
CA ALA A 278 17.83 55.23 -49.12
C ALA A 278 18.43 55.66 -50.47
N ASN A 279 18.03 54.96 -51.53
CA ASN A 279 18.34 55.27 -52.93
C ASN A 279 19.85 55.27 -53.27
N ARG A 280 20.64 54.44 -52.59
CA ARG A 280 22.08 54.28 -52.84
C ARG A 280 22.42 52.90 -53.39
N ILE A 281 23.59 52.80 -54.04
CA ILE A 281 24.12 51.53 -54.55
C ILE A 281 24.97 50.87 -53.47
N LEU A 282 24.67 49.61 -53.16
CA LEU A 282 25.42 48.78 -52.22
C LEU A 282 26.57 48.06 -52.94
N TYR A 283 27.73 47.97 -52.30
CA TYR A 283 28.87 47.19 -52.80
C TYR A 283 29.68 46.60 -51.64
N PRO A 284 30.34 45.44 -51.81
CA PRO A 284 31.28 44.94 -50.82
C PRO A 284 32.58 45.75 -50.88
N SER A 285 32.97 46.40 -49.78
CA SER A 285 34.27 47.08 -49.67
C SER A 285 35.39 46.13 -49.23
N SER A 286 35.03 45.00 -48.62
CA SER A 286 35.92 43.90 -48.27
C SER A 286 35.15 42.56 -48.26
N PRO A 287 35.83 41.40 -48.11
CA PRO A 287 35.15 40.10 -47.99
C PRO A 287 34.13 39.99 -46.84
N THR A 288 34.18 40.90 -45.86
CA THR A 288 33.33 40.86 -44.66
C THR A 288 32.59 42.17 -44.40
N VAL A 289 32.59 43.12 -45.34
CA VAL A 289 31.96 44.44 -45.15
C VAL A 289 31.23 44.86 -46.42
N PHE A 290 29.94 45.19 -46.26
CA PHE A 290 29.17 45.95 -47.25
C PHE A 290 29.22 47.45 -46.94
N GLU A 291 29.37 48.25 -47.99
CA GLU A 291 29.33 49.71 -48.01
C GLU A 291 28.31 50.23 -49.03
N GLN A 292 28.08 51.54 -49.01
CA GLN A 292 27.16 52.23 -49.91
C GLN A 292 27.86 53.38 -50.61
N LEU A 293 27.69 53.47 -51.92
CA LEU A 293 28.24 54.55 -52.72
C LEU A 293 27.40 55.83 -52.53
N PRO A 294 28.00 57.02 -52.32
CA PRO A 294 27.25 58.27 -52.24
C PRO A 294 26.52 58.60 -53.55
N PHE A 295 25.68 59.64 -53.55
CA PHE A 295 24.99 60.10 -54.77
C PHE A 295 26.04 60.62 -55.75
N PRO A 296 25.77 60.56 -57.06
CA PRO A 296 26.55 61.33 -57.99
C PRO A 296 26.41 62.81 -57.65
N THR A 297 27.53 63.54 -57.73
CA THR A 297 27.53 64.99 -57.51
C THR A 297 26.96 65.76 -58.71
N VAL A 298 26.79 65.09 -59.86
CA VAL A 298 26.28 65.68 -61.11
C VAL A 298 25.15 64.82 -61.67
N ASN A 299 24.04 65.47 -62.09
CA ASN A 299 22.91 64.78 -62.72
C ASN A 299 23.33 64.10 -64.02
N GLY A 300 22.81 62.89 -64.25
CA GLY A 300 23.12 62.08 -65.43
C GLY A 300 24.50 61.42 -65.40
N SER A 301 25.18 61.40 -64.26
CA SER A 301 26.46 60.69 -64.10
C SER A 301 26.34 59.20 -64.41
N PHE A 302 27.44 58.63 -64.91
CA PHE A 302 27.54 57.23 -65.28
C PHE A 302 28.21 56.43 -64.16
N LEU A 303 27.64 55.27 -63.80
CA LEU A 303 28.28 54.34 -62.87
C LEU A 303 29.43 53.63 -63.59
N ARG A 304 30.62 53.66 -62.99
CA ARG A 304 31.82 53.02 -63.53
C ARG A 304 32.60 52.32 -62.42
N GLN A 305 33.49 51.44 -62.83
CA GLN A 305 34.44 50.78 -61.96
C GLN A 305 35.75 50.58 -62.73
N GLY A 306 36.88 50.62 -62.03
CA GLY A 306 38.16 50.18 -62.59
C GLY A 306 38.25 48.66 -62.70
N THR A 307 39.39 48.15 -63.14
CA THR A 307 39.69 46.70 -63.08
C THR A 307 39.83 46.18 -61.63
N SER A 308 39.94 47.09 -60.66
CA SER A 308 39.93 46.83 -59.23
C SER A 308 39.39 48.06 -58.48
N GLY A 309 38.96 47.87 -57.23
CA GLY A 309 38.49 48.93 -56.33
C GLY A 309 36.97 49.16 -56.35
N ALA A 310 36.52 50.12 -55.55
CA ALA A 310 35.11 50.46 -55.41
C ALA A 310 34.52 51.02 -56.72
N PRO A 311 33.22 50.79 -56.99
CA PRO A 311 32.53 51.53 -58.05
C PRO A 311 32.51 53.02 -57.74
N TYR A 312 32.37 53.86 -58.76
CA TYR A 312 32.34 55.32 -58.62
C TYR A 312 31.51 55.98 -59.73
N TRP A 313 31.08 57.22 -59.48
CA TRP A 313 30.34 58.02 -60.46
C TRP A 313 31.29 58.85 -61.32
N THR A 314 31.05 58.90 -62.63
CA THR A 314 31.76 59.79 -63.56
C THR A 314 30.78 60.79 -64.16
N SER A 315 31.16 62.07 -64.20
CA SER A 315 30.29 63.12 -64.73
C SER A 315 30.12 63.00 -66.26
N PRO A 316 28.99 63.47 -66.83
CA PRO A 316 28.82 63.51 -68.28
C PRO A 316 29.88 64.33 -69.01
N ASP A 317 30.40 65.38 -68.37
CA ASP A 317 31.43 66.25 -68.96
C ASP A 317 32.77 65.53 -69.10
N ASP A 318 33.15 64.72 -68.10
CA ASP A 318 34.37 63.90 -68.15
C ASP A 318 34.30 62.86 -69.27
N VAL A 319 33.15 62.17 -69.39
CA VAL A 319 32.92 61.18 -70.46
C VAL A 319 32.96 61.86 -71.83
N ARG A 320 32.32 63.03 -71.98
CA ARG A 320 32.33 63.82 -73.22
C ARG A 320 33.76 64.27 -73.56
N GLY A 321 34.56 64.64 -72.58
CA GLY A 321 35.98 65.02 -72.76
C GLY A 321 36.81 63.91 -73.39
N VAL A 322 36.62 62.66 -72.91
CA VAL A 322 37.29 61.46 -73.45
C VAL A 322 36.81 61.12 -74.86
N ILE A 323 35.49 61.18 -75.14
CA ILE A 323 34.95 60.92 -76.49
C ILE A 323 35.48 61.97 -77.48
N ARG A 324 35.55 63.24 -77.08
CA ARG A 324 36.08 64.33 -77.91
C ARG A 324 37.59 64.25 -78.14
N SER A 325 38.38 63.57 -77.31
CA SER A 325 39.82 63.41 -77.57
C SER A 325 40.09 62.42 -78.71
N VAL A 326 39.23 61.42 -78.89
CA VAL A 326 39.30 60.46 -80.02
C VAL A 326 39.00 61.16 -81.36
N LEU A 327 38.11 62.16 -81.36
CA LEU A 327 37.74 62.93 -82.56
C LEU A 327 38.75 64.01 -82.96
N ARG A 328 39.77 64.29 -82.13
CA ARG A 328 40.78 65.34 -82.36
C ARG A 328 41.94 64.94 -83.28
N TYR A 329 41.87 63.78 -83.96
CA TYR A 329 42.73 63.50 -85.13
C TYR A 329 42.16 64.03 -86.46
N ALA A 330 40.91 64.49 -86.50
CA ALA A 330 40.30 65.12 -87.67
C ALA A 330 40.31 66.65 -87.57
N ARG A 331 41.48 67.25 -87.28
CA ARG A 331 41.62 68.70 -87.23
C ARG A 331 41.59 69.26 -88.66
N THR A 332 40.61 70.12 -88.89
CA THR A 332 40.28 70.94 -90.06
C THR A 332 41.42 71.83 -90.55
N SER A 333 42.51 71.25 -91.06
CA SER A 333 43.43 71.98 -91.93
C SER A 333 43.09 71.63 -93.38
N ASN A 334 42.70 72.66 -94.15
CA ASN A 334 42.59 72.54 -95.61
C ASN A 334 43.93 72.03 -96.17
N GLN A 335 43.97 70.79 -96.66
CA GLN A 335 45.14 70.30 -97.38
C GLN A 335 44.95 70.54 -98.88
N SER A 336 45.89 71.27 -99.48
CA SER A 336 45.97 71.44 -100.92
C SER A 336 46.56 70.17 -101.54
N MET A 337 45.88 69.57 -102.51
CA MET A 337 46.36 68.40 -103.25
C MET A 337 46.65 68.79 -104.70
N THR A 338 47.88 68.55 -105.15
CA THR A 338 48.33 68.90 -106.51
C THR A 338 47.99 67.80 -107.51
N SER A 339 47.56 68.15 -108.71
CA SER A 339 47.15 67.23 -109.78
C SER A 339 48.28 66.34 -110.36
N SER A 340 49.48 66.37 -109.80
CA SER A 340 50.66 65.67 -110.33
C SER A 340 51.09 64.44 -109.53
N SER A 341 50.53 64.18 -108.34
CA SER A 341 50.93 63.06 -107.49
C SER A 341 49.79 62.08 -107.24
N ALA A 342 50.07 60.78 -107.36
CA ALA A 342 49.12 59.73 -107.01
C ALA A 342 49.01 59.66 -105.49
N THR A 343 47.93 60.18 -104.92
CA THR A 343 47.65 60.05 -103.49
C THR A 343 46.73 58.86 -103.27
N LYS A 344 47.14 57.92 -102.41
CA LYS A 344 46.23 56.87 -101.94
C LYS A 344 45.16 57.48 -101.04
N ILE A 345 43.95 57.64 -101.56
CA ILE A 345 42.76 58.00 -100.78
C ILE A 345 42.07 56.68 -100.42
N SER A 346 42.19 56.24 -99.16
CA SER A 346 41.46 55.06 -98.66
C SER A 346 40.06 55.48 -98.25
N LEU A 347 39.06 55.09 -99.05
CA LEU A 347 37.64 55.26 -98.73
C LEU A 347 37.13 53.93 -98.19
N THR A 348 36.82 53.86 -96.90
CA THR A 348 36.43 52.62 -96.20
C THR A 348 34.93 52.37 -96.18
N SER A 349 34.14 53.17 -96.90
CA SER A 349 32.67 53.05 -96.99
C SER A 349 32.19 53.54 -98.37
N ARG A 350 30.92 53.24 -98.72
CA ARG A 350 30.30 53.66 -99.99
C ARG A 350 30.20 55.18 -100.04
N THR A 351 31.17 55.83 -100.66
CA THR A 351 31.19 57.28 -100.89
C THR A 351 30.58 57.56 -102.26
N GLU A 352 29.48 58.33 -102.30
CA GLU A 352 28.94 58.88 -103.55
C GLU A 352 29.63 60.22 -103.86
N ILE A 353 29.99 60.43 -105.12
CA ILE A 353 30.67 61.65 -105.58
C ILE A 353 29.75 62.32 -106.59
N ASP A 354 29.18 63.47 -106.21
CA ASP A 354 28.14 64.16 -106.98
C ASP A 354 28.65 64.86 -108.24
N ASP A 355 29.97 65.03 -108.40
CA ASP A 355 30.58 65.58 -109.62
C ASP A 355 31.65 64.62 -110.17
N SER A 356 31.24 63.83 -111.17
CA SER A 356 32.06 62.82 -111.85
C SER A 356 33.29 63.40 -112.57
N GLY A 357 33.44 64.72 -112.66
CA GLY A 357 34.61 65.38 -113.28
C GLY A 357 35.80 65.60 -112.34
N ILE A 358 35.65 65.35 -111.03
CA ILE A 358 36.66 65.73 -110.02
C ILE A 358 37.72 64.64 -109.78
N LEU A 359 37.36 63.35 -109.88
CA LEU A 359 38.28 62.23 -109.72
C LEU A 359 38.31 61.37 -110.99
N ALA A 360 39.51 61.05 -111.48
CA ALA A 360 39.73 60.07 -112.53
C ALA A 360 40.18 58.75 -111.90
N VAL A 361 39.46 57.67 -112.20
CA VAL A 361 39.82 56.31 -111.76
C VAL A 361 40.47 55.59 -112.94
N SER A 362 41.64 54.99 -112.72
CA SER A 362 42.37 54.20 -113.72
C SER A 362 42.87 52.90 -113.10
N SER A 363 43.38 51.98 -113.94
CA SER A 363 44.03 50.74 -113.49
C SER A 363 45.21 50.96 -112.54
N ASN A 364 45.75 52.17 -112.49
CA ASN A 364 46.89 52.57 -111.65
C ASN A 364 46.47 53.35 -110.39
N GLY A 365 45.16 53.50 -110.13
CA GLY A 365 44.61 54.15 -108.93
C GLY A 365 43.68 55.34 -109.23
N ILE A 366 43.27 56.02 -108.15
CA ILE A 366 42.39 57.19 -108.19
C ILE A 366 43.26 58.46 -108.18
N LYS A 367 43.01 59.39 -109.11
CA LYS A 367 43.72 60.66 -109.24
C LYS A 367 42.74 61.84 -109.19
N VAL A 368 43.13 62.93 -108.53
CA VAL A 368 42.35 64.19 -108.57
C VAL A 368 42.60 64.89 -109.90
N SER A 369 41.52 65.15 -110.64
CA SER A 369 41.57 65.63 -112.04
C SER A 369 41.71 67.15 -112.17
N LYS A 370 41.47 67.90 -111.09
CA LYS A 370 41.62 69.36 -111.01
C LYS A 370 42.34 69.73 -109.71
N THR A 371 43.03 70.86 -109.68
CA THR A 371 43.66 71.38 -108.45
C THR A 371 42.66 72.30 -107.75
N GLY A 372 42.46 72.14 -106.45
CA GLY A 372 41.52 72.95 -105.68
C GLY A 372 41.43 72.51 -104.22
N TYR A 373 40.62 73.23 -103.43
CA TYR A 373 40.25 72.81 -102.08
C TYR A 373 39.00 71.94 -102.16
N TYR A 374 39.07 70.75 -101.57
CA TYR A 374 37.99 69.78 -101.60
C TYR A 374 37.53 69.48 -100.19
N ASN A 375 36.21 69.57 -99.96
CA ASN A 375 35.59 69.10 -98.73
C ASN A 375 35.25 67.62 -98.89
N ILE A 376 35.97 66.76 -98.18
CA ILE A 376 35.60 65.35 -98.08
C ILE A 376 34.66 65.22 -96.89
N SER A 377 33.38 64.97 -97.16
CA SER A 377 32.38 64.71 -96.14
C SER A 377 32.19 63.20 -96.02
N ALA A 378 32.49 62.63 -94.86
CA ALA A 378 32.15 61.24 -94.56
C ALA A 378 30.84 61.24 -93.75
N GLN A 379 29.78 60.65 -94.28
CA GLN A 379 28.54 60.43 -93.55
C GLN A 379 28.58 59.03 -92.93
N ILE A 380 28.63 58.94 -91.60
CA ILE A 380 28.48 57.67 -90.90
C ILE A 380 26.98 57.39 -90.78
N ILE A 381 26.48 56.44 -91.57
CA ILE A 381 25.13 55.92 -91.41
C ILE A 381 25.20 54.83 -90.35
N PHE A 382 24.60 55.07 -89.19
CA PHE A 382 24.31 54.01 -88.23
C PHE A 382 23.05 53.29 -88.71
N SER A 383 23.18 52.04 -89.16
CA SER A 383 22.00 51.17 -89.31
C SER A 383 21.48 50.83 -87.92
N ALA A 384 20.17 50.98 -87.72
CA ALA A 384 19.47 50.64 -86.50
C ALA A 384 19.64 49.15 -86.11
#